data_AF-A0A530L7U6-F1
#
_entry.id   AF-A0A530L7U6-F1
#
_cell.length_a   1.000
_cell.length_b   1.000
_cell.length_c   1.000
_cell.angle_alpha   90.00
_cell.angle_beta   90.00
_cell.angle_gamma   90.00
#
_symmetry.space_group_name_H-M   'P 1'
#
loop_
_entity.id
_entity.type
_entity.pdbx_description
1 polymer ?
#
loop_
_entity_poly.entity_id
_entity_poly.type
_entity_poly.pdbx_seq_one_letter_code
_entity_poly.pdbx_strand_id
1 'polypeptide(L)'
;TTQVKSVVGATASVALRNVILGLGAVAMMVFTSPKLSGLVIAAIPLIVLPLVAFGRSVRRKSRLAQDTLANATAYASEQIGAVRTLQAFTNEKLVTGYFSSAVEAAFEAARASIFARSFLT
;
A
#
# COMPACT_ATOMS: atom_id res chain seq x y z
N THR A 1 -21.10 7.75 12.38
CA THR A 1 -20.61 8.90 13.18
C THR A 1 -20.08 8.49 14.56
N THR A 2 -20.53 7.38 15.16
CA THR A 2 -20.00 6.80 16.42
C THR A 2 -18.60 6.19 16.30
N GLN A 3 -18.29 5.50 15.19
CA GLN A 3 -16.94 4.98 14.90
C GLN A 3 -15.89 6.10 14.79
N VAL A 4 -16.26 7.27 14.25
CA VAL A 4 -15.34 8.41 14.11
C VAL A 4 -15.01 9.01 15.49
N LYS A 5 -15.99 9.13 16.40
CA LYS A 5 -15.77 9.69 17.74
C LYS A 5 -14.92 8.78 18.64
N SER A 6 -15.14 7.46 18.62
CA SER A 6 -14.36 6.53 19.45
C SER A 6 -12.94 6.32 18.89
N VAL A 7 -12.79 6.21 17.58
CA VAL A 7 -11.48 6.07 16.92
C VAL A 7 -10.67 7.34 17.12
N VAL A 8 -11.25 8.54 17.02
CA VAL A 8 -10.51 9.78 17.26
C VAL A 8 -10.13 9.94 18.73
N GLY A 9 -11.04 9.70 19.69
CA GLY A 9 -10.74 9.86 21.11
C GLY A 9 -9.73 8.84 21.66
N ALA A 10 -9.94 7.55 21.37
CA ALA A 10 -9.08 6.49 21.88
C ALA A 10 -7.72 6.45 21.16
N THR A 11 -7.70 6.57 19.82
CA THR A 11 -6.44 6.55 19.06
C THR A 11 -5.60 7.79 19.35
N ALA A 12 -6.22 8.97 19.51
CA ALA A 12 -5.46 10.17 19.87
C ALA A 12 -4.84 10.06 21.26
N SER A 13 -5.56 9.52 22.26
CA SER A 13 -5.01 9.32 23.61
C SER A 13 -3.84 8.33 23.61
N VAL A 14 -3.98 7.21 22.88
CA VAL A 14 -2.91 6.23 22.71
C VAL A 14 -1.70 6.85 21.99
N ALA A 15 -1.92 7.61 20.93
CA ALA A 15 -0.86 8.30 20.21
C ALA A 15 -0.14 9.30 21.11
N LEU A 16 -0.87 10.11 21.87
CA LEU A 16 -0.31 11.08 22.81
C LEU A 16 0.52 10.40 23.90
N ARG A 17 0.00 9.32 24.50
CA ARG A 17 0.74 8.51 25.47
C ARG A 17 2.03 7.95 24.87
N ASN A 18 1.97 7.40 23.66
CA ASN A 18 3.14 6.82 23.00
C ASN A 18 4.18 7.89 22.64
N VAL A 19 3.76 9.10 22.26
CA VAL A 19 4.66 10.23 22.03
C VAL A 19 5.35 10.65 23.33
N ILE A 20 4.60 10.81 24.42
CA ILE A 20 5.16 11.17 25.74
C ILE A 20 6.15 10.09 26.21
N LEU A 21 5.77 8.82 26.13
CA LEU A 21 6.64 7.69 26.49
C LEU A 21 7.89 7.63 25.61
N GLY A 22 7.75 7.83 24.30
CA GLY A 22 8.87 7.83 23.37
C GLY A 22 9.87 8.94 23.67
N LEU A 23 9.40 10.17 23.87
CA LEU A 23 10.25 11.31 24.23
C LEU A 23 10.92 11.09 25.59
N GLY A 24 10.18 10.62 26.59
CA GLY A 24 10.72 10.32 27.92
C GLY A 24 11.78 9.22 27.89
N ALA A 25 11.56 8.16 27.12
CA ALA A 25 12.51 7.06 26.97
C ALA A 25 13.81 7.54 26.28
N VAL A 26 13.70 8.30 25.18
CA VAL A 26 14.88 8.86 24.49
C VAL A 26 15.64 9.82 25.41
N ALA A 27 14.95 10.70 26.13
CA ALA A 27 15.59 11.61 27.08
C ALA A 27 16.34 10.85 28.17
N MET A 28 15.69 9.89 28.85
CA MET A 28 16.33 9.04 29.87
C MET A 28 17.53 8.26 29.32
N MET A 29 17.45 7.79 28.08
CA MET A 29 18.54 7.07 27.42
C MET A 29 19.75 7.96 27.15
N VAL A 30 19.52 9.20 26.68
CA VAL A 30 20.59 10.18 26.44
C VAL A 30 21.24 10.61 27.76
N PHE A 31 20.45 10.84 28.81
CA PHE A 31 20.98 11.16 30.15
C PHE A 31 21.80 10.01 30.75
N THR A 32 21.36 8.76 30.58
CA THR A 32 22.06 7.60 31.15
C THR A 32 23.36 7.29 30.42
N SER A 33 23.33 7.23 29.08
CA SER A 33 24.55 7.02 28.29
C SER A 33 24.44 7.64 26.89
N PRO A 34 25.11 8.78 26.65
CA PRO A 34 25.08 9.45 25.34
C PRO A 34 25.66 8.60 24.20
N LYS A 35 26.71 7.80 24.47
CA LYS A 35 27.40 6.98 23.45
C LYS A 35 26.51 5.86 22.88
N LEU A 36 25.85 5.08 23.75
CA LEU A 36 24.97 3.99 23.29
C LEU A 36 23.68 4.54 22.67
N SER A 37 23.15 5.65 23.21
CA SER A 37 21.97 6.32 22.67
C SER A 37 22.22 6.82 21.24
N GLY A 38 23.37 7.47 20.99
CA GLY A 38 23.74 7.93 19.64
C GLY A 38 23.80 6.80 18.61
N LEU A 39 24.32 5.63 19.00
CA LEU A 39 24.40 4.46 18.12
C LEU A 39 23.00 3.95 17.75
N VAL A 40 22.08 3.86 18.72
CA VAL A 40 20.69 3.45 18.47
C VAL A 40 19.95 4.48 17.62
N ILE A 41 20.10 5.77 17.91
CA ILE A 41 19.50 6.86 17.14
C ILE A 41 19.96 6.81 15.68
N ALA A 42 21.22 6.44 15.40
CA ALA A 42 21.74 6.25 14.05
C ALA A 42 21.27 4.93 13.38
N ALA A 43 21.09 3.86 14.16
CA ALA A 43 20.60 2.58 13.65
C ALA A 43 19.12 2.65 13.20
N ILE A 44 18.29 3.44 13.88
CA ILE A 44 16.86 3.62 13.52
C ILE A 44 16.68 4.05 12.05
N PRO A 45 17.24 5.18 11.56
CA PRO A 45 17.07 5.60 10.18
C PRO A 45 17.69 4.60 9.20
N LEU A 46 18.78 3.92 9.57
CA LEU A 46 19.41 2.88 8.74
C LEU A 46 18.44 1.73 8.43
N ILE A 47 17.57 1.37 9.37
CA ILE A 47 16.56 0.32 9.21
C ILE A 47 15.26 0.88 8.60
N VAL A 48 14.81 2.05 9.09
CA VAL A 48 13.53 2.65 8.71
C VAL A 48 13.54 3.17 7.27
N LEU A 49 14.66 3.73 6.78
CA LEU A 49 14.74 4.28 5.42
C LEU A 49 14.50 3.20 4.35
N PRO A 50 15.22 2.06 4.33
CA PRO A 50 14.93 0.96 3.42
C PRO A 50 13.48 0.48 3.55
N LEU A 51 13.01 0.26 4.78
CA LEU A 51 11.65 -0.22 5.05
C LEU A 51 10.58 0.68 4.41
N VAL A 52 10.70 2.00 4.60
CA VAL A 52 9.78 2.99 4.03
C VAL A 52 9.93 3.08 2.51
N ALA A 53 11.15 2.98 1.97
CA ALA A 53 11.39 2.97 0.53
C ALA A 53 10.74 1.76 -0.15
N PHE A 54 10.93 0.56 0.40
CA PHE A 54 10.25 -0.67 -0.04
C PHE A 54 8.74 -0.55 0.09
N GLY A 55 8.24 -0.06 1.23
CA GLY A 55 6.80 0.16 1.44
C GLY A 55 6.18 1.12 0.42
N ARG A 56 6.87 2.22 0.08
CA ARG A 56 6.43 3.16 -0.97
C ARG A 56 6.44 2.52 -2.35
N SER A 57 7.48 1.75 -2.69
CA SER A 57 7.58 1.04 -3.97
C SER A 57 6.43 0.03 -4.13
N VAL A 58 6.18 -0.79 -3.10
CA VAL A 58 5.06 -1.75 -3.07
C VAL A 58 3.72 -1.04 -3.22
N ARG A 59 3.50 0.04 -2.47
CA ARG A 59 2.26 0.83 -2.57
C ARG A 59 2.05 1.40 -3.96
N ARG A 60 3.10 1.89 -4.61
CA ARG A 60 3.03 2.41 -5.99
C ARG A 60 2.67 1.30 -6.99
N LYS A 61 3.34 0.14 -6.92
CA LYS A 61 3.06 -1.00 -7.81
C LYS A 61 1.63 -1.52 -7.63
N SER A 62 1.19 -1.66 -6.38
CA SER A 62 -0.19 -2.08 -6.08
C SER A 62 -1.22 -1.12 -6.65
N ARG A 63 -0.94 0.19 -6.64
CA ARG A 63 -1.85 1.20 -7.20
C ARG A 63 -1.94 1.10 -8.72
N LEU A 64 -0.80 0.97 -9.41
CA LEU A 64 -0.77 0.82 -10.87
C LEU A 64 -1.55 -0.41 -11.34
N ALA A 65 -1.43 -1.53 -10.61
CA ALA A 65 -2.18 -2.75 -10.89
C ALA A 65 -3.70 -2.54 -10.73
N GLN A 66 -4.11 -1.90 -9.63
CA GLN A 66 -5.52 -1.58 -9.38
C GLN A 66 -6.10 -0.62 -10.42
N ASP A 67 -5.34 0.42 -10.81
CA ASP A 67 -5.76 1.39 -11.82
C ASP A 67 -5.92 0.73 -13.20
N THR A 68 -4.99 -0.17 -13.56
CA THR A 68 -5.06 -0.94 -14.82
C THR A 68 -6.30 -1.84 -14.85
N LEU A 69 -6.56 -2.56 -13.76
CA LEU A 69 -7.74 -3.41 -13.62
C LEU A 69 -9.05 -2.60 -13.66
N ALA A 70 -9.08 -1.43 -13.01
CA ALA A 70 -10.23 -0.54 -13.02
C ALA A 70 -10.55 -0.06 -14.44
N ASN A 71 -9.52 0.37 -15.19
CA ASN A 71 -9.69 0.79 -16.59
C ASN A 71 -10.20 -0.35 -17.48
N ALA A 72 -9.64 -1.56 -17.33
CA ALA A 72 -10.09 -2.72 -18.10
C ALA A 72 -11.54 -3.12 -17.76
N THR A 73 -11.94 -3.02 -16.50
CA THR A 73 -13.31 -3.29 -16.05
C THR A 73 -14.30 -2.25 -16.57
N ALA A 74 -13.90 -0.97 -16.57
CA ALA A 74 -14.70 0.11 -17.14
C ALA A 74 -14.91 -0.09 -18.65
N TYR A 75 -13.83 -0.39 -19.39
CA TYR A 75 -13.90 -0.71 -20.82
C TYR A 75 -14.78 -1.93 -21.10
N ALA A 76 -14.62 -3.01 -20.35
CA ALA A 76 -15.47 -4.20 -20.49
C ALA A 76 -16.95 -3.86 -20.24
N SER A 77 -17.24 -3.04 -19.23
CA SER A 77 -18.62 -2.63 -18.90
C SER A 77 -19.25 -1.79 -20.00
N GLU A 78 -18.48 -0.89 -20.63
CA GLU A 78 -18.92 -0.11 -21.79
C GLU A 78 -19.26 -1.02 -22.98
N GLN A 79 -18.38 -1.99 -23.28
CA GLN A 79 -18.58 -2.93 -24.37
C GLN A 79 -19.75 -3.90 -24.13
N ILE A 80 -19.99 -4.31 -22.87
CA ILE A 80 -21.19 -5.09 -22.49
C ILE A 80 -22.45 -4.23 -22.67
N GLY A 81 -22.41 -2.95 -22.30
CA GLY A 81 -23.50 -2.01 -22.59
C GLY A 81 -23.79 -1.87 -24.08
N ALA A 82 -22.76 -1.98 -24.91
CA ALA A 82 -22.82 -1.93 -26.38
C ALA A 82 -22.75 -3.31 -27.05
N VAL A 83 -23.23 -4.38 -26.39
CA VAL A 83 -23.04 -5.78 -26.86
C VAL A 83 -23.54 -6.03 -28.29
N ARG A 84 -24.64 -5.40 -28.70
CA ARG A 84 -25.16 -5.51 -30.07
C ARG A 84 -24.21 -4.92 -31.10
N THR A 85 -23.57 -3.80 -30.79
CA THR A 85 -22.56 -3.17 -31.64
C THR A 85 -21.31 -4.04 -31.70
N LEU A 86 -20.88 -4.59 -30.55
CA LEU A 86 -19.73 -5.49 -30.48
C LEU A 86 -19.91 -6.74 -31.35
N GLN A 87 -21.10 -7.35 -31.30
CA GLN A 87 -21.49 -8.51 -32.10
C GLN A 87 -21.58 -8.18 -33.59
N ALA A 88 -22.17 -7.03 -33.93
CA ALA A 88 -22.28 -6.58 -35.32
C ALA A 88 -20.90 -6.41 -36.00
N PHE A 89 -19.87 -6.05 -35.23
CA PHE A 89 -18.48 -5.98 -35.70
C PHE A 89 -17.64 -7.22 -35.37
N THR A 90 -18.21 -8.27 -34.74
CA THR A 90 -17.51 -9.51 -34.36
C THR A 90 -16.23 -9.27 -33.52
N ASN A 91 -16.24 -8.23 -32.67
CA ASN A 91 -15.07 -7.77 -31.93
C ASN A 91 -14.90 -8.39 -30.54
N GLU A 92 -15.65 -9.44 -30.22
CA GLU A 92 -15.72 -10.03 -28.88
C GLU A 92 -14.37 -10.58 -28.40
N LYS A 93 -13.62 -11.23 -29.30
CA LYS A 93 -12.29 -11.78 -28.99
C LYS A 93 -11.28 -10.70 -28.63
N LEU A 94 -11.36 -9.53 -29.27
CA LEU A 94 -10.44 -8.41 -29.03
C LEU A 94 -10.66 -7.83 -27.62
N VAL A 95 -11.92 -7.58 -27.26
CA VAL A 95 -12.29 -7.08 -25.93
C VAL A 95 -11.92 -8.08 -24.83
N THR A 96 -12.19 -9.36 -25.06
CA THR A 96 -11.87 -10.43 -24.10
C THR A 96 -10.36 -10.57 -23.91
N GLY A 97 -9.57 -10.49 -24.98
CA GLY A 97 -8.11 -10.53 -24.93
C GLY A 97 -7.52 -9.34 -24.15
N TYR A 98 -8.03 -8.13 -24.37
CA TYR A 98 -7.61 -6.95 -23.61
C TYR A 98 -7.89 -7.12 -22.11
N PHE A 99 -9.10 -7.52 -21.75
CA PHE A 99 -9.46 -7.76 -20.34
C PHE A 99 -8.59 -8.85 -19.69
N SER A 100 -8.38 -9.97 -20.39
CA SER A 100 -7.52 -11.05 -19.89
C SER A 100 -6.10 -10.58 -19.62
N SER A 101 -5.53 -9.77 -20.52
CA SER A 101 -4.16 -9.25 -20.34
C SER A 101 -4.04 -8.30 -19.14
N ALA A 102 -5.07 -7.47 -18.91
CA ALA A 102 -5.10 -6.56 -17.77
C ALA A 102 -5.25 -7.29 -16.43
N VAL A 103 -6.06 -8.37 -16.40
CA VAL A 103 -6.21 -9.23 -15.21
C VAL A 103 -4.89 -9.93 -14.88
N GLU A 104 -4.21 -10.49 -15.89
CA GLU A 104 -2.92 -11.17 -15.69
C GLU A 104 -1.84 -10.20 -15.14
N ALA A 105 -1.76 -8.99 -15.71
CA ALA A 105 -0.85 -7.96 -15.23
C ALA A 105 -1.14 -7.55 -13.77
N ALA A 106 -2.42 -7.45 -13.39
CA ALA A 106 -2.81 -7.15 -12.01
C ALA A 106 -2.46 -8.30 -11.06
N PHE A 107 -2.64 -9.54 -11.48
CA PHE A 107 -2.29 -10.74 -10.71
C PHE A 107 -0.78 -10.84 -10.46
N GLU A 108 0.05 -10.66 -11.48
CA GLU A 108 1.52 -10.68 -11.33
C GLU A 108 2.01 -9.54 -10.43
N ALA A 109 1.42 -8.35 -10.53
CA ALA A 109 1.76 -7.24 -9.64
C ALA A 109 1.35 -7.53 -8.18
N ALA A 110 0.20 -8.17 -7.95
CA ALA A 110 -0.22 -8.60 -6.62
C ALA A 110 0.74 -9.65 -6.05
N ARG A 111 1.13 -10.65 -6.85
CA ARG A 111 2.11 -11.67 -6.47
C ARG A 111 3.47 -11.06 -6.10
N ALA A 112 3.97 -10.12 -6.90
CA ALA A 112 5.20 -9.38 -6.59
C ALA A 112 5.09 -8.57 -5.29
N SER A 113 3.91 -8.01 -4.99
CA SER A 113 3.66 -7.26 -3.75
C SER A 113 3.66 -8.17 -2.50
N ILE A 114 3.11 -9.38 -2.63
CA ILE A 114 3.09 -10.40 -1.56
C ILE A 114 4.50 -10.89 -1.29
N PHE A 115 5.29 -11.17 -2.34
CA PHE A 115 6.68 -11.60 -2.20
C PHE A 115 7.57 -10.53 -1.56
N ALA A 116 7.37 -9.25 -1.92
CA ALA A 116 8.07 -8.14 -1.28
C ALA A 116 7.70 -8.00 0.21
N ARG A 117 6.46 -8.32 0.59
CA ARG A 117 6.02 -8.34 2.00
C ARG A 117 6.58 -9.53 2.77
N SER A 118 6.66 -10.72 2.17
CA SER A 118 7.19 -11.91 2.85
C SER A 118 8.68 -11.82 3.16
N PHE A 119 9.43 -10.97 2.45
CA PHE A 119 10.84 -10.70 2.76
C PHE A 119 11.02 -9.73 3.94
N LEU A 120 9.95 -9.02 4.33
CA LEU A 120 9.95 -7.97 5.35
C LEU A 120 9.41 -8.42 6.72
N THR A 121 8.76 -9.59 6.78
CA THR A 121 8.30 -10.27 8.00
C THR A 121 9.14 -11.50 8.27
#